data_AF-A0A9E3DS81-F1
#
_entry.id   AF-A0A9E3DS81-F1
#
_cell.length_a   1.000
_cell.length_b   1.000
_cell.length_c   1.000
_cell.angle_alpha   90.00
_cell.angle_beta   90.00
_cell.angle_gamma   90.00
#
_symmetry.space_group_name_H-M   'P 1'
#
loop_
_entity.id
_entity.type
_entity.pdbx_description
1 polymer ?
#
loop_
_entity_poly.entity_id
_entity_poly.type
_entity_poly.pdbx_seq_one_letter_code
_entity_poly.pdbx_strand_id
1 'polypeptide(L)' 'MTTDMLGAELEAGEERLLAVYEELKALCADETLPPVAHANVRAALALIHNAVSGLALKYEHLSDLGV' A
#
# COMPACT_ATOMS: atom_id res chain seq x y z
N MET A 1 -19.45 -2.10 2.40
CA MET A 1 -18.90 -0.83 1.88
C MET A 1 -17.64 -0.57 2.65
N THR A 2 -16.57 -0.22 1.95
CA THR A 2 -15.30 0.10 2.58
C THR A 2 -15.34 1.58 2.94
N THR A 3 -14.96 1.91 4.17
CA THR A 3 -14.84 3.29 4.63
C THR A 3 -13.37 3.61 4.87
N ASP A 4 -13.01 4.89 4.74
CA ASP A 4 -11.73 5.41 5.20
C ASP A 4 -11.66 5.36 6.74
N MET A 5 -10.52 5.80 7.30
CA MET A 5 -10.30 5.86 8.74
C MET A 5 -11.12 6.97 9.44
N LEU A 6 -11.76 7.86 8.68
CA LEU A 6 -12.63 8.93 9.19
C LEU A 6 -14.12 8.54 9.13
N GLY A 7 -14.46 7.38 8.57
CA GLY A 7 -15.81 6.85 8.44
C GLY A 7 -16.55 7.29 7.17
N ALA A 8 -15.87 7.92 6.22
CA ALA A 8 -16.43 8.24 4.91
C ALA A 8 -16.35 7.03 3.97
N GLU A 9 -17.33 6.88 3.08
CA GLU A 9 -17.29 5.83 2.05
C GLU A 9 -16.19 6.13 1.02
N LEU A 10 -15.46 5.09 0.62
CA LEU A 10 -14.42 5.26 -0.39
C LEU A 10 -15.02 5.53 -1.77
N GLU A 11 -14.39 6.47 -2.49
CA GLU A 11 -14.63 6.67 -3.91
C GLU A 11 -13.90 5.60 -4.74
N ALA A 12 -14.37 5.37 -5.97
CA ALA A 12 -13.78 4.37 -6.87
C ALA A 12 -12.27 4.58 -7.13
N GLY A 13 -11.78 5.82 -7.07
CA GLY A 13 -10.35 6.12 -7.18
C GLY A 13 -9.55 5.67 -5.95
N GLU A 14 -10.12 5.86 -4.76
CA GLU A 14 -9.53 5.50 -3.48
C GLU A 14 -9.49 3.99 -3.28
N GLU A 15 -10.56 3.30 -3.69
CA GLU A 15 -10.60 1.83 -3.72
C GLU A 15 -9.48 1.26 -4.58
N ARG A 16 -9.23 1.86 -5.76
CA ARG A 16 -8.15 1.44 -6.66
C ARG A 16 -6.77 1.72 -6.09
N LEU A 17 -6.57 2.87 -5.43
CA LEU A 17 -5.31 3.18 -4.76
C LEU A 17 -5.03 2.19 -3.63
N LEU A 18 -6.05 1.88 -2.81
CA LEU A 18 -5.94 0.90 -1.74
C LEU A 18 -5.66 -0.50 -2.29
N ALA A 19 -6.26 -0.89 -3.41
CA ALA A 19 -5.97 -2.17 -4.06
C ALA A 19 -4.50 -2.27 -4.53
N VAL A 20 -3.96 -1.21 -5.16
CA VAL A 20 -2.54 -1.17 -5.55
C VAL A 20 -1.62 -1.27 -4.33
N TYR A 21 -1.97 -0.59 -3.24
CA TYR A 21 -1.24 -0.64 -1.99
C TYR A 21 -1.16 -2.06 -1.42
N GLU A 22 -2.28 -2.77 -1.33
CA GLU A 22 -2.31 -4.14 -0.83
C GLU A 22 -1.54 -5.11 -1.76
N GLU A 23 -1.61 -4.92 -3.07
CA GLU A 23 -0.84 -5.74 -4.02
C GLU A 23 0.67 -5.50 -3.87
N LEU A 24 1.11 -4.25 -3.69
CA LEU A 24 2.51 -3.94 -3.42
C LEU A 24 3.01 -4.56 -2.11
N LYS A 25 2.17 -4.63 -1.08
CA LYS A 25 2.49 -5.36 0.16
C LYS A 25 2.62 -6.86 -0.09
N ALA A 26 1.71 -7.45 -0.86
CA ALA A 26 1.79 -8.86 -1.23
C ALA A 26 3.09 -9.17 -1.99
N LEU A 27 3.47 -8.33 -2.96
CA LEU A 27 4.73 -8.45 -3.69
C LEU A 27 5.96 -8.26 -2.79
N CYS A 28 5.89 -7.43 -1.75
CA CYS A 28 6.99 -7.33 -0.77
C CYS A 28 7.22 -8.65 -0.02
N ALA A 29 6.17 -9.43 0.22
CA ALA A 29 6.22 -10.72 0.89
C ALA A 29 6.52 -11.91 -0.07
N ASP A 30 6.56 -11.68 -1.38
CA ASP A 30 6.82 -12.73 -2.37
C ASP A 30 8.32 -13.03 -2.53
N GLU A 31 8.78 -14.09 -1.86
CA GLU A 31 10.18 -14.55 -1.89
C GLU A 31 10.68 -14.99 -3.27
N THR A 32 9.81 -15.11 -4.27
CA THR A 32 10.19 -15.51 -5.64
C THR A 32 10.73 -14.33 -6.47
N LEU A 33 10.56 -13.09 -6.02
CA LEU A 33 11.03 -11.92 -6.75
C LEU A 33 12.57 -11.81 -6.72
N PRO A 34 13.21 -11.46 -7.85
CA PRO A 34 14.62 -11.12 -7.86
C PRO A 34 14.92 -9.93 -6.93
N PRO A 35 16.13 -9.83 -6.35
CA PRO A 35 16.47 -8.77 -5.38
C PRO A 35 16.19 -7.34 -5.87
N VAL A 36 16.44 -7.08 -7.15
CA VAL A 36 16.17 -5.76 -7.77
C VAL A 36 14.68 -5.46 -7.83
N ALA A 37 13.82 -6.45 -8.06
CA ALA A 37 12.38 -6.27 -8.08
C ALA A 37 11.87 -5.96 -6.67
N HIS A 38 12.30 -6.73 -5.66
CA HIS A 38 11.96 -6.45 -4.26
C HIS A 38 12.32 -5.02 -3.82
N ALA A 39 13.52 -4.55 -4.16
CA ALA A 39 13.95 -3.19 -3.80
C ALA A 39 13.04 -2.11 -4.42
N ASN A 40 12.64 -2.29 -5.68
CA ASN A 40 11.77 -1.33 -6.36
C ASN A 40 10.31 -1.43 -5.91
N VAL A 41 9.81 -2.63 -5.60
CA VAL A 41 8.47 -2.81 -5.02
C VAL A 41 8.39 -2.12 -3.66
N ARG A 42 9.41 -2.25 -2.79
CA ARG A 42 9.47 -1.52 -1.51
C ARG A 42 9.47 0.00 -1.70
N ALA A 43 10.24 0.50 -2.66
CA ALA A 43 10.26 1.94 -2.97
C ALA A 43 8.89 2.43 -3.48
N ALA A 44 8.23 1.65 -4.35
CA ALA A 44 6.88 1.95 -4.81
C ALA A 44 5.86 1.91 -3.67
N LEU A 45 5.93 0.91 -2.79
CA LEU A 45 5.09 0.78 -1.60
C LEU A 45 5.23 2.00 -0.68
N ALA A 46 6.45 2.48 -0.44
CA ALA A 46 6.69 3.69 0.35
C ALA A 46 5.95 4.92 -0.22
N LEU A 47 5.99 5.09 -1.54
CA LEU A 47 5.33 6.22 -2.21
C LEU A 47 3.81 6.10 -2.17
N ILE A 48 3.27 4.89 -2.40
CA ILE A 48 1.82 4.65 -2.32
C ILE A 48 1.33 4.76 -0.87
N HIS A 49 2.11 4.31 0.12
CA HIS A 49 1.80 4.47 1.53
C HIS A 49 1.58 5.94 1.91
N ASN A 50 2.38 6.87 1.37
CA ASN A 50 2.16 8.30 1.60
C ASN A 50 0.80 8.77 1.08
N ALA A 51 0.36 8.30 -0.09
CA ALA A 51 -0.94 8.65 -0.65
C ALA A 51 -2.10 8.05 0.15
N VAL A 52 -2.02 6.74 0.47
CA VAL A 52 -3.04 6.02 1.23
C VAL A 52 -3.19 6.59 2.65
N SER A 53 -2.09 6.89 3.33
CA SER A 53 -2.09 7.51 4.65
C SER A 53 -2.57 8.97 4.60
N GLY A 54 -2.12 9.74 3.60
CA GLY A 54 -2.51 11.15 3.43
C GLY A 54 -3.99 11.35 3.12
N LEU A 55 -4.60 10.40 2.43
CA LEU A 55 -6.04 10.36 2.16
C LEU A 55 -6.83 9.65 3.29
N ALA A 56 -6.18 9.29 4.40
CA ALA A 56 -6.78 8.57 5.51
C ALA A 56 -7.44 7.22 5.14
N LEU A 57 -7.03 6.59 4.04
CA LEU A 57 -7.61 5.30 3.59
C LEU A 57 -7.19 4.15 4.51
N LYS A 58 -5.90 4.13 4.89
CA LYS A 58 -5.32 3.16 5.81
C LYS A 58 -4.00 3.71 6.36
N TYR A 59 -3.67 3.34 7.59
CA TYR A 59 -2.37 3.63 8.19
C TYR A 59 -1.83 2.40 8.91
N GLU A 60 -0.58 2.06 8.66
CA GLU A 60 0.16 1.01 9.34
C GLU A 60 1.67 1.28 9.23
N HIS A 61 2.45 0.75 10.17
CA HIS A 61 3.91 0.74 10.04
C HIS A 61 4.33 -0.34 9.04
N LEU A 62 5.35 -0.06 8.22
CA LEU A 62 5.84 -0.97 7.18
C LEU A 62 7.25 -1.51 7.45
N SER A 63 7.75 -1.34 8.68
CA SER A 63 9.11 -1.73 9.06
C SER A 63 9.35 -3.24 8.94
N ASP A 64 8.31 -4.03 9.11
CA ASP A 64 8.25 -5.47 8.89
C ASP A 64 8.40 -5.86 7.41
N LEU A 65 8.05 -4.97 6.48
CA LEU A 65 8.27 -5.14 5.04
C LEU A 65 9.59 -4.50 4.57
N GLY A 66 10.41 -3.97 5.48
CA GLY A 66 11.67 -3.32 5.17
C GLY A 66 11.52 -1.99 4.41
N VAL A 67 10.39 -1.31 4.60
CA VAL A 67 10.08 0.02 4.05
C VAL A 67 10.23 1.10 5.12
#